data_AF-A0A830BKM7-F1
#
_entry.id   AF-A0A830BKM7-F1
#
_cell.length_a   1.000
_cell.length_b   1.000
_cell.length_c   1.000
_cell.angle_alpha   90.00
_cell.angle_beta   90.00
_cell.angle_gamma   90.00
#
_symmetry.space_group_name_H-M   'P 1'
#
loop_
_entity.id
_entity.type
_entity.pdbx_description
1 polymer ?
#
loop_
_entity_poly.entity_id
_entity_poly.type
_entity_poly.pdbx_seq_one_letter_code
_entity_poly.pdbx_strand_id
1 'polypeptide(L)' 'MAITTVVAIAEILKNSGFAVEKKNQDFDMSDDPAARPVPKPKIEVLLGKSANFDELMAAEEERKEIEENDERN' A
#
# COMPACT_ATOMS: atom_id res chain seq x y z
N MET A 1 -5.65 -14.96 -3.10
CA MET A 1 -4.36 -14.38 -3.52
C MET A 1 -4.26 -12.98 -2.93
N ALA A 2 -3.73 -12.85 -1.72
CA ALA A 2 -3.72 -11.58 -0.97
C ALA A 2 -2.31 -10.98 -0.84
N ILE A 3 -1.27 -11.81 -0.85
CA ILE A 3 0.12 -11.34 -0.77
C ILE A 3 0.48 -10.51 -1.99
N THR A 4 0.11 -10.96 -3.19
CA THR A 4 0.44 -10.25 -4.43
C THR A 4 -0.15 -8.83 -4.48
N THR A 5 -1.37 -8.64 -3.95
CA THR A 5 -1.99 -7.31 -3.90
C THR A 5 -1.26 -6.40 -2.91
N VAL A 6 -0.84 -6.92 -1.76
CA VAL A 6 -0.08 -6.15 -0.76
C VAL A 6 1.28 -5.73 -1.32
N VAL A 7 1.99 -6.64 -1.99
CA VAL A 7 3.28 -6.36 -2.63
C VAL A 7 3.11 -5.31 -3.73
N ALA A 8 2.09 -5.45 -4.59
CA ALA A 8 1.81 -4.49 -5.65
C ALA A 8 1.51 -3.08 -5.11
N ILE A 9 0.68 -2.97 -4.07
CA ILE A 9 0.39 -1.67 -3.43
C ILE A 9 1.67 -1.04 -2.89
N ALA A 10 2.52 -1.81 -2.22
CA ALA A 10 3.78 -1.32 -1.67
C ALA A 10 4.75 -0.84 -2.77
N GLU A 11 4.82 -1.55 -3.89
CA GLU A 11 5.64 -1.16 -5.05
C GLU A 11 5.12 0.12 -5.71
N ILE A 12 3.80 0.24 -5.91
CA ILE A 12 3.19 1.46 -6.46
C ILE A 12 3.50 2.67 -5.57
N LEU A 13 3.25 2.55 -4.26
CA LEU A 13 3.48 3.66 -3.33
C LEU A 13 4.95 4.10 -3.27
N LYS A 14 5.90 3.17 -3.43
CA LYS A 14 7.34 3.48 -3.51
C LYS A 14 7.71 4.16 -4.83
N ASN A 15 7.24 3.60 -5.96
CA ASN A 15 7.58 4.11 -7.29
C ASN A 15 6.97 5.48 -7.58
N SER A 16 5.77 5.75 -7.06
CA SER A 16 5.11 7.05 -7.15
C SER A 16 5.65 8.07 -6.15
N GLY A 17 6.62 7.70 -5.30
CA GLY A 17 7.26 8.60 -4.35
C GLY A 17 6.41 8.95 -3.12
N PHE A 18 5.29 8.28 -2.86
CA PHE A 18 4.46 8.48 -1.67
C PHE A 18 5.07 7.84 -0.42
N ALA A 19 5.76 6.71 -0.56
CA ALA A 19 6.23 5.93 0.57
C ALA A 19 7.72 5.58 0.47
N VAL A 20 8.35 5.48 1.63
CA VAL A 20 9.67 4.87 1.81
C VAL A 20 9.54 3.58 2.60
N GLU A 21 10.28 2.55 2.22
CA GLU A 21 10.25 1.28 2.93
C GLU A 21 10.99 1.39 4.27
N LYS A 22 10.36 0.96 5.36
CA LYS A 22 11.00 0.91 6.67
C LYS A 22 11.36 -0.52 7.09
N LYS A 23 10.57 -1.52 6.71
CA LYS A 23 10.89 -2.96 6.87
C LYS A 23 9.87 -3.84 6.13
N ASN A 24 10.36 -4.82 5.37
CA ASN A 24 9.58 -5.98 4.94
C ASN A 24 9.94 -7.15 5.88
N GLN A 25 8.97 -7.73 6.57
CA GLN A 25 9.21 -8.92 7.38
C GLN A 25 8.23 -10.02 6.97
N ASP A 26 8.79 -11.13 6.49
CA ASP A 26 8.05 -12.36 6.24
C ASP A 26 7.89 -13.11 7.56
N PHE A 27 6.66 -13.47 7.91
CA PHE A 27 6.37 -14.29 9.08
C PHE A 27 5.88 -15.67 8.65
N ASP A 28 6.52 -16.70 9.18
CA ASP A 28 6.05 -18.08 9.09
C ASP A 28 4.99 -18.37 10.18
N MET A 29 4.12 -19.35 9.93
CA MET A 29 2.78 -19.45 10.55
C MET A 29 2.73 -19.58 12.08
N SER A 30 1.61 -19.11 12.64
CA SER A 30 1.08 -19.56 13.93
C SER A 30 -0.28 -20.24 13.68
N ASP A 31 -0.42 -21.47 14.15
CA ASP A 31 -1.57 -22.35 13.91
C ASP A 31 -2.85 -21.88 14.63
N ASP A 32 -3.98 -21.97 13.92
CA ASP A 32 -5.32 -21.88 14.48
C ASP A 32 -5.70 -23.27 15.08
N PRO A 33 -5.93 -23.39 16.40
CA PRO A 33 -6.10 -24.68 17.07
C PRO A 33 -7.39 -25.44 16.69
N ALA A 34 -8.31 -24.83 15.91
CA ALA A 34 -9.63 -25.39 15.64
C ALA A 34 -9.76 -26.19 14.32
N ALA A 35 -8.76 -26.18 13.44
CA ALA A 35 -8.79 -26.93 12.18
C ALA A 35 -7.42 -27.53 11.85
N ARG A 36 -7.38 -28.58 11.02
CA ARG A 36 -6.13 -29.19 10.53
C ARG A 36 -5.21 -28.04 10.04
N PRO A 37 -4.01 -27.87 10.61
CA PRO A 37 -3.16 -26.72 10.31
C PRO A 37 -2.77 -26.75 8.84
N VAL A 38 -3.40 -25.87 8.06
CA VAL A 38 -3.01 -25.62 6.67
C VAL A 38 -2.08 -24.42 6.71
N PRO A 39 -0.81 -24.58 6.30
CA PRO A 39 0.13 -23.49 6.27
C PRO A 39 -0.37 -22.39 5.33
N LYS A 40 -0.75 -21.22 5.89
CA LYS A 40 -1.10 -20.03 5.11
C LYS A 40 -0.02 -18.96 5.26
N PRO A 41 0.57 -18.47 4.16
CA PRO A 41 1.61 -17.44 4.24
C PRO A 41 1.02 -16.10 4.71
N LYS A 42 1.73 -15.43 5.61
CA LYS A 42 1.38 -14.09 6.13
C LYS A 42 2.54 -13.14 5.83
N ILE A 43 2.22 -11.94 5.35
CA ILE A 43 3.20 -10.89 5.04
C ILE A 43 2.81 -9.61 5.78
N GLU A 44 3.81 -8.89 6.29
CA GLU A 44 3.64 -7.56 6.88
C GLU A 44 4.62 -6.58 6.23
N VAL A 45 4.09 -5.48 5.69
CA VAL A 45 4.85 -4.44 4.99
C VAL A 45 4.71 -3.13 5.76
N LEU A 46 5.83 -2.59 6.27
CA LEU A 46 5.85 -1.31 6.95
C LEU A 46 6.37 -0.21 6.01
N LEU A 47 5.49 0.74 5.69
CA LEU A 47 5.79 1.92 4.89
C LEU A 47 5.81 3.18 5.75
N GLY A 48 6.80 4.04 5.54
CA GLY A 48 6.81 5.40 6.07
C GLY A 48 6.40 6.41 5.00
N LYS A 49 5.78 7.52 5.41
CA LYS A 49 5.60 8.67 4.52
C LYS A 49 6.95 9.14 3.97
N SER A 50 7.02 9.39 2.67
CA SER A 50 8.15 10.09 2.07
C SER A 50 8.11 11.59 2.41
N ALA A 51 9.20 12.31 2.13
CA ALA A 51 9.24 13.76 2.32
C ALA A 51 8.25 14.50 1.40
N ASN A 52 7.95 13.93 0.23
CA ASN A 52 7.11 14.56 -0.79
C ASN A 52 5.64 14.13 -0.67
N PHE A 53 5.29 13.30 0.33
CA PHE A 53 3.96 12.71 0.44
C PHE A 53 2.86 13.77 0.49
N ASP A 54 2.99 14.75 1.39
CA ASP A 54 1.94 15.75 1.58
C ASP A 54 1.84 16.69 0.35
N GLU A 55 2.95 16.98 -0.33
CA GLU A 55 2.96 17.76 -1.59
C GLU A 55 2.27 17.01 -2.74
N LEU A 56 2.58 15.73 -2.91
CA LEU A 56 1.98 14.88 -3.95
C LEU A 56 0.47 14.67 -3.72
N MET A 57 0.04 14.56 -2.46
CA MET A 57 -1.37 14.48 -2.11
C MET A 57 -2.12 15.77 -2.46
N ALA A 58 -1.55 16.92 -2.11
CA ALA A 58 -2.15 18.22 -2.44
C ALA A 58 -2.22 18.44 -3.96
N ALA A 59 -1.16 18.08 -4.70
CA ALA A 59 -1.14 18.20 -6.16
C ALA A 59 -2.18 17.31 -6.84
N GLU A 60 -2.45 16.13 -6.30
CA GLU A 60 -3.47 15.22 -6.84
C GLU A 60 -4.89 15.70 -6.53
N GLU A 61 -5.12 16.29 -5.34
CA GLU A 61 -6.39 16.93 -5.00
C GLU A 61 -6.69 18.10 -5.95
N GLU A 62 -5.71 18.95 -6.24
CA GLU A 62 -5.86 20.05 -7.21
C GLU A 62 -6.16 19.53 -8.62
N ARG A 63 -5.48 18.46 -9.08
CA ARG A 63 -5.78 17.81 -10.38
C ARG A 63 -7.21 17.31 -10.44
N LYS A 64 -7.67 16.65 -9.37
CA LYS A 64 -9.02 16.11 -9.29
C LYS A 64 -10.07 17.23 -9.32
N GLU A 65 -9.83 18.33 -8.64
CA GLU A 65 -10.74 19.50 -8.68
C GLU A 65 -10.82 20.11 -10.08
N ILE A 66 -9.70 20.17 -10.82
CA ILE A 66 -9.67 20.63 -12.20
C ILE A 66 -10.48 19.69 -13.10
N GLU A 67 -10.26 18.38 -13.01
CA GLU A 67 -11.00 17.38 -13.79
C GLU A 67 -12.52 17.43 -13.48
N GLU A 68 -12.90 17.53 -12.20
CA GLU A 68 -14.32 17.65 -11.82
C GLU A 68 -14.98 18.95 -12.30
N ASN A 69 -14.22 20.05 -12.45
CA ASN A 69 -14.73 21.30 -12.97
C ASN A 69 -14.84 21.29 -14.50
N ASP A 70 -13.91 20.63 -15.19
CA ASP A 70 -13.95 20.43 -16.64
C ASP A 70 -15.11 19.51 -17.06
N GLU A 71 -15.43 18.48 -16.26
CA GLU A 71 -16.59 17.60 -16.52
C GLU A 71 -17.96 18.27 -16.28
N ARG A 72 -18.00 19.40 -15.56
CA ARG A 72 -19.23 20.13 -15.23
C ARG A 72 -19.57 21.28 -16.20
N ASN A 73 -18.70 21.58 -17.16
CA ASN A 73 -18.88 22.62 -18.20
C ASN A 73 -19.22 22.01 -19.57
#